data_AF-A0AAI9XJL5-F1
#
_entry.id   AF-A0AAI9XJL5-F1
#
_cell.length_a   1.000
_cell.length_b   1.000
_cell.length_c   1.000
_cell.angle_alpha   90.00
_cell.angle_beta   90.00
_cell.angle_gamma   90.00
#
_symmetry.space_group_name_H-M   'P 1'
#
loop_
_entity.id
_entity.type
_entity.pdbx_description
1 polymer ?
#
loop_
_entity_poly.entity_id
_entity_poly.type
_entity_poly.pdbx_seq_one_letter_code
_entity_poly.pdbx_strand_id
1 'polypeptide(L)'
;MASDTVASSSPAGLSNTKGEGGQVRLADRTVLSTASFAGMSRSTIRRGKLSPADLPREIFLSIIDAYLENALADNRSVLWVIDYHHDAPTKLVLRIRGHNVGSEMVEMSELDRFQSIRLPLQIDKKTRFMVHRHFRRMPVKKNHSYYSPLSAVDAWVRPDVDLFTPDFNDTEGARPTRETKCSSAIQLPTPLGHDFLSGVQHVFLPTLRFFQKNNKVAVAAMSTLPSLQTVSIIAGYSVPMYDDPELLAIHPGWMKVEGHRYPDMKIWEERHGRAFRKLWLPFKRREIELFAFRDDIKPAVMEMKITKDVIRVKHLFPDCSCCPCDIEYNDKES
;
A
#
# COMPACT_ATOMS: atom_id res chain seq x y z
N MET A 1 52.72 -14.84 -28.65
CA MET A 1 51.89 -16.06 -28.73
C MET A 1 50.49 -15.64 -28.31
N ALA A 2 49.68 -15.15 -29.27
CA ALA A 2 48.73 -15.95 -30.06
C ALA A 2 47.72 -16.65 -29.12
N SER A 3 46.50 -16.12 -29.02
CA SER A 3 45.30 -16.67 -29.70
C SER A 3 44.54 -17.60 -28.74
N ASP A 4 43.22 -17.61 -28.53
CA ASP A 4 42.06 -17.03 -29.20
C ASP A 4 40.91 -16.93 -28.18
N THR A 5 39.97 -16.02 -28.36
CA THR A 5 38.59 -16.28 -27.92
C THR A 5 37.61 -15.67 -28.92
N VAL A 6 36.85 -16.56 -29.52
CA VAL A 6 36.01 -16.40 -30.70
C VAL A 6 34.69 -15.71 -30.33
N ALA A 7 34.24 -14.86 -31.25
CA ALA A 7 32.94 -14.20 -31.26
C ALA A 7 31.80 -15.19 -31.55
N SER A 8 30.67 -15.05 -30.84
CA SER A 8 29.42 -15.74 -31.18
C SER A 8 28.51 -14.78 -31.94
N SER A 9 28.27 -15.12 -33.20
CA SER A 9 27.44 -14.45 -34.17
C SER A 9 25.97 -14.85 -34.04
N SER A 10 25.08 -13.86 -34.20
CA SER A 10 23.67 -14.06 -34.52
C SER A 10 23.49 -14.74 -35.89
N PRO A 11 22.40 -15.49 -36.11
CA PRO A 11 21.87 -15.72 -37.43
C PRO A 11 20.61 -14.87 -37.67
N ALA A 12 20.64 -14.17 -38.80
CA ALA A 12 19.49 -13.55 -39.42
C ALA A 12 18.66 -14.60 -40.19
N GLY A 13 17.34 -14.39 -40.20
CA GLY A 13 16.51 -14.43 -41.43
C GLY A 13 16.04 -15.78 -41.95
N LEU A 14 14.71 -15.91 -42.09
CA LEU A 14 13.89 -16.59 -43.10
C LEU A 14 12.44 -16.51 -42.56
N SER A 15 11.34 -16.28 -43.26
CA SER A 15 11.00 -15.79 -44.61
C SER A 15 9.46 -15.69 -44.62
N ASN A 16 8.94 -14.75 -45.42
CA ASN A 16 7.53 -14.47 -45.71
C ASN A 16 6.55 -15.66 -45.79
N THR A 17 5.35 -15.48 -45.23
CA THR A 17 4.10 -15.89 -45.91
C THR A 17 3.02 -14.81 -45.74
N LYS A 18 2.42 -14.43 -46.87
CA LYS A 18 1.23 -13.58 -47.03
C LYS A 18 -0.03 -14.43 -46.83
N GLY A 19 -1.07 -13.84 -46.25
CA GLY A 19 -2.48 -14.27 -46.35
C GLY A 19 -3.34 -13.18 -45.70
N GLU A 20 -3.92 -12.27 -46.49
CA GLU A 20 -5.38 -12.25 -46.77
C GLU A 20 -6.20 -12.12 -45.47
N GLY A 21 -6.80 -10.96 -45.14
CA GLY A 21 -7.73 -10.21 -45.98
C GLY A 21 -9.18 -10.57 -45.61
N GLY A 22 -9.61 -10.26 -44.39
CA GLY A 22 -10.96 -10.58 -43.89
C GLY A 22 -11.73 -9.34 -43.44
N GLN A 23 -12.22 -8.55 -44.40
CA GLN A 23 -13.26 -7.54 -44.15
C GLN A 23 -14.60 -8.25 -43.95
N VAL A 24 -15.11 -8.27 -42.72
CA VAL A 24 -16.52 -8.64 -42.47
C VAL A 24 -17.38 -7.40 -42.69
N ARG A 25 -18.09 -7.41 -43.83
CA ARG A 25 -19.11 -6.43 -44.21
C ARG A 25 -20.30 -6.51 -43.25
N LEU A 26 -20.65 -5.38 -42.63
CA LEU A 26 -21.97 -5.17 -42.04
C LEU A 26 -22.99 -5.12 -43.19
N ALA A 27 -23.87 -6.11 -43.26
CA ALA A 27 -25.03 -6.10 -44.13
C ALA A 27 -26.28 -5.67 -43.35
N ASP A 28 -26.94 -4.67 -43.90
CA ASP A 28 -28.38 -4.42 -43.97
C ASP A 28 -29.29 -4.94 -42.86
N ARG A 29 -29.88 -4.00 -42.12
CA ARG A 29 -31.25 -4.12 -41.62
C ARG A 29 -31.94 -2.77 -41.68
N THR A 30 -32.63 -2.55 -42.80
CA THR A 30 -33.56 -1.44 -42.98
C THR A 30 -34.99 -1.97 -42.89
N VAL A 31 -35.86 -1.13 -42.33
CA VAL A 31 -37.33 -1.08 -42.44
C VAL A 31 -38.14 -1.86 -41.40
N LEU A 32 -38.70 -1.10 -40.46
CA LEU A 32 -40.13 -0.94 -40.12
C LEU A 32 -40.20 0.18 -39.07
N SER A 33 -41.15 1.09 -38.98
CA SER A 33 -42.17 1.61 -39.89
C SER A 33 -42.54 2.97 -39.29
N THR A 34 -42.71 3.94 -40.17
CA THR A 34 -43.28 5.26 -39.98
C THR A 34 -44.46 5.32 -38.99
N ALA A 35 -44.34 6.14 -37.94
CA ALA A 35 -45.47 6.81 -37.29
C ALA A 35 -45.39 8.30 -37.61
N SER A 36 -46.38 8.77 -38.37
CA SER A 36 -46.57 10.16 -38.74
C SER A 36 -47.18 10.94 -37.57
N PHE A 37 -46.46 11.93 -37.07
CA PHE A 37 -47.05 13.09 -36.40
C PHE A 37 -46.53 14.35 -37.09
N ALA A 38 -47.19 14.68 -38.21
CA ALA A 38 -47.19 16.03 -38.75
C ALA A 38 -47.85 16.96 -37.73
N GLY A 39 -47.18 18.04 -37.31
CA GLY A 39 -47.84 19.11 -36.56
C GLY A 39 -47.12 19.71 -35.35
N MET A 40 -45.80 19.56 -35.19
CA MET A 40 -45.05 20.39 -34.25
C MET A 40 -44.04 21.25 -34.99
N SER A 41 -44.13 22.57 -34.75
CA SER A 41 -43.17 23.58 -35.16
C SER A 41 -41.75 23.01 -35.06
N ARG A 42 -41.08 22.87 -36.21
CA ARG A 42 -39.64 22.65 -36.27
C ARG A 42 -38.99 23.89 -35.67
N SER A 43 -38.86 23.90 -34.34
CA SER A 43 -37.77 24.62 -33.69
C SER A 43 -36.50 24.06 -34.31
N THR A 44 -35.95 24.80 -35.27
CA THR A 44 -34.58 24.64 -35.73
C THR A 44 -33.67 25.07 -34.59
N ILE A 45 -33.61 24.24 -33.54
CA ILE A 45 -32.40 24.18 -32.73
C ILE A 45 -31.36 23.68 -33.71
N ARG A 46 -30.64 24.61 -34.32
CA ARG A 46 -29.31 24.34 -34.86
C ARG A 46 -28.61 23.60 -33.73
N ARG A 47 -28.44 22.28 -33.86
CA ARG A 47 -27.44 21.55 -33.08
C ARG A 47 -26.12 22.15 -33.50
N GLY A 48 -25.77 23.29 -32.91
CA GLY A 48 -24.41 23.77 -32.88
C GLY A 48 -23.58 22.60 -32.41
N LYS A 49 -22.52 22.27 -33.17
CA LYS A 49 -21.49 21.37 -32.67
C LYS A 49 -21.05 21.99 -31.34
N LEU A 50 -21.47 21.40 -30.22
CA LEU A 50 -20.98 21.78 -28.91
C LEU A 50 -19.47 21.64 -29.00
N SER A 51 -18.77 22.77 -29.00
CA SER A 51 -17.33 22.80 -28.84
C SER A 51 -17.04 22.22 -27.46
N PRO A 52 -15.88 21.58 -27.23
CA PRO A 52 -15.43 21.26 -25.87
C PRO A 52 -15.44 22.48 -24.92
N ALA A 53 -15.39 23.69 -25.48
CA ALA A 53 -15.54 24.95 -24.75
C ALA A 53 -16.97 25.28 -24.28
N ASP A 54 -17.99 24.60 -24.81
CA ASP A 54 -19.41 24.80 -24.46
C ASP A 54 -19.89 23.87 -23.34
N LEU A 55 -18.99 23.03 -22.80
CA LEU A 55 -19.30 22.12 -21.70
C LEU A 55 -19.54 22.94 -20.42
N PRO A 56 -20.73 22.86 -19.78
CA PRO A 56 -20.97 23.52 -18.51
C PRO A 56 -19.93 23.11 -17.47
N ARG A 57 -19.44 24.09 -16.72
CA ARG A 57 -18.36 23.90 -15.75
C ARG A 57 -18.67 22.81 -14.72
N GLU A 58 -19.92 22.70 -14.31
CA GLU A 58 -20.37 21.67 -13.36
C GLU A 58 -20.22 20.27 -13.95
N ILE A 59 -20.66 20.06 -15.19
CA ILE A 59 -20.50 18.79 -15.91
C ILE A 59 -19.03 18.45 -16.06
N PHE A 60 -18.19 19.44 -16.41
CA PHE A 60 -16.75 19.25 -16.46
C PHE A 60 -16.17 18.77 -15.12
N LEU A 61 -16.56 19.40 -14.00
CA LEU A 61 -16.09 19.00 -12.68
C LEU A 61 -16.58 17.59 -12.30
N SER A 62 -17.83 17.24 -12.64
CA SER A 62 -18.35 15.88 -12.43
C SER A 62 -17.57 14.82 -13.21
N ILE A 63 -17.10 15.14 -14.42
CA ILE A 63 -16.22 14.23 -15.19
C ILE A 63 -14.87 14.06 -14.46
N ILE A 64 -14.32 15.13 -13.90
CA ILE A 64 -13.07 15.06 -13.12
C ILE A 64 -13.27 14.26 -11.82
N ASP A 65 -14.39 14.44 -11.13
CA ASP A 65 -14.74 13.64 -9.95
C ASP A 65 -14.81 12.14 -10.30
N ALA A 66 -15.55 11.76 -11.34
CA ALA A 66 -15.63 10.37 -11.78
C ALA A 66 -14.26 9.79 -12.20
N TYR A 67 -13.41 10.60 -12.85
CA TYR A 67 -12.05 10.21 -13.17
C TYR A 67 -11.21 9.95 -11.91
N LEU A 68 -11.35 10.79 -10.89
CA LEU A 68 -10.66 10.62 -9.61
C LEU A 68 -11.18 9.41 -8.83
N GLU A 69 -12.48 9.13 -8.86
CA GLU A 69 -13.04 7.92 -8.25
C GLU A 69 -12.43 6.65 -8.84
N ASN A 70 -12.29 6.58 -10.17
CA ASN A 70 -11.61 5.47 -10.83
C ASN A 70 -10.14 5.38 -10.41
N ALA A 71 -9.43 6.51 -10.38
CA ALA A 71 -8.05 6.54 -9.90
C ALA A 71 -7.96 6.03 -8.45
N LEU A 72 -8.88 6.43 -7.56
CA LEU A 72 -8.89 6.00 -6.16
C LEU A 72 -9.19 4.50 -6.00
N ALA A 73 -10.05 3.94 -6.86
CA ALA A 73 -10.35 2.51 -6.86
C ALA A 73 -9.13 1.67 -7.29
N ASP A 74 -8.38 2.14 -8.29
CA ASP A 74 -7.21 1.43 -8.82
C ASP A 74 -5.94 1.66 -7.98
N ASN A 75 -5.89 2.73 -7.18
CA ASN A 75 -4.73 3.11 -6.38
C ASN A 75 -4.53 2.21 -5.17
N ARG A 76 -3.75 1.13 -5.37
CA ARG A 76 -3.21 0.28 -4.30
C ARG A 76 -2.18 1.02 -3.44
N SER A 77 -1.85 0.43 -2.28
CA SER A 77 -0.85 0.94 -1.35
C SER A 77 0.52 1.10 -2.01
N VAL A 78 1.23 2.19 -1.70
CA VAL A 78 2.66 2.34 -1.92
C VAL A 78 3.38 2.18 -0.58
N LEU A 79 4.52 1.49 -0.55
CA LEU A 79 5.36 1.38 0.64
C LEU A 79 6.45 2.45 0.64
N TRP A 80 6.37 3.32 1.63
CA TRP A 80 7.31 4.41 1.84
C TRP A 80 8.23 4.12 3.00
N VAL A 81 9.50 4.48 2.86
CA VAL A 81 10.44 4.59 3.97
C VAL A 81 10.49 6.03 4.44
N ILE A 82 10.26 6.29 5.73
CA ILE A 82 10.46 7.61 6.32
C ILE A 82 11.91 7.72 6.78
N ASP A 83 12.67 8.63 6.17
CA ASP A 83 14.09 8.85 6.43
C ASP A 83 14.34 10.24 7.02
N TYR A 84 15.40 10.37 7.80
CA TYR A 84 15.86 11.66 8.29
C TYR A 84 16.70 12.39 7.24
N HIS A 85 16.37 13.64 6.96
CA HIS A 85 17.17 14.51 6.11
C HIS A 85 17.36 15.87 6.76
N HIS A 86 18.61 16.17 7.15
CA HIS A 86 18.92 17.37 7.93
C HIS A 86 18.50 18.66 7.23
N ASP A 87 18.68 18.73 5.91
CA ASP A 87 18.43 19.96 5.16
C ASP A 87 16.96 20.13 4.75
N ALA A 88 16.13 19.09 4.93
CA ALA A 88 14.70 19.20 4.68
C ALA A 88 14.04 20.09 5.76
N PRO A 89 13.10 20.99 5.40
CA PRO A 89 12.36 21.78 6.38
C PRO A 89 11.55 20.92 7.39
N THR A 90 11.09 19.77 6.94
CA THR A 90 10.39 18.75 7.74
C THR A 90 11.34 17.91 8.61
N LYS A 91 12.65 17.93 8.34
CA LYS A 91 13.67 16.97 8.81
C LYS A 91 13.42 15.51 8.43
N LEU A 92 12.29 15.23 7.77
CA LEU A 92 11.80 13.92 7.37
C LEU A 92 11.47 13.92 5.88
N VAL A 93 11.88 12.88 5.19
CA VAL A 93 11.62 12.70 3.75
C VAL A 93 11.20 11.28 3.48
N LEU A 94 10.47 11.07 2.40
CA LEU A 94 10.15 9.74 1.92
C LEU A 94 11.26 9.21 1.01
N ARG A 95 11.48 7.91 1.09
CA ARG A 95 12.17 7.11 0.07
C ARG A 95 11.22 6.00 -0.34
N ILE A 96 11.19 5.66 -1.62
CA ILE A 96 10.47 4.47 -2.06
C ILE A 96 11.21 3.25 -1.53
N ARG A 97 10.48 2.33 -0.89
CA ARG A 97 10.98 0.97 -0.68
C ARG A 97 10.77 0.22 -1.98
N GLY A 98 11.77 -0.51 -2.48
CA GLY A 98 11.61 -1.29 -3.71
C GLY A 98 10.33 -2.15 -3.66
N HIS A 99 9.68 -2.33 -4.81
CA HIS A 99 8.33 -2.88 -5.00
C HIS A 99 8.10 -4.33 -4.51
N ASN A 100 9.07 -4.89 -3.82
CA ASN A 100 9.09 -6.29 -3.42
C ASN A 100 8.98 -6.35 -1.90
N VAL A 101 7.79 -6.70 -1.41
CA VAL A 101 7.67 -7.41 -0.14
C VAL A 101 7.75 -8.88 -0.54
N GLY A 102 8.92 -9.48 -0.31
CA GLY A 102 9.30 -10.81 -0.82
C GLY A 102 9.26 -10.96 -2.34
N SER A 103 8.44 -11.89 -2.87
CA SER A 103 8.51 -12.39 -4.25
C SER A 103 7.51 -11.79 -5.24
N GLU A 104 6.48 -11.04 -4.79
CA GLU A 104 5.44 -10.47 -5.66
C GLU A 104 5.41 -8.93 -5.67
N MET A 105 5.07 -8.33 -6.84
CA MET A 105 4.80 -6.89 -6.98
C MET A 105 3.41 -6.54 -6.43
N VAL A 106 3.30 -6.47 -5.11
CA VAL A 106 2.00 -6.22 -4.45
C VAL A 106 1.67 -4.74 -4.24
N GLU A 107 2.55 -3.85 -4.71
CA GLU A 107 2.44 -2.41 -4.44
C GLU A 107 2.45 -1.62 -5.74
N MET A 108 1.62 -0.58 -5.78
CA MET A 108 1.61 0.35 -6.90
C MET A 108 2.95 1.10 -6.91
N SER A 109 3.47 1.41 -8.10
CA SER A 109 4.61 2.32 -8.17
C SER A 109 4.15 3.77 -7.98
N GLU A 110 5.01 4.61 -7.39
CA GLU A 110 4.75 6.05 -7.30
C GLU A 110 4.46 6.66 -8.68
N LEU A 111 5.13 6.15 -9.72
CA LEU A 111 4.94 6.61 -11.09
C LEU A 111 3.55 6.30 -11.61
N ASP A 112 3.06 5.07 -11.43
CA ASP A 112 1.72 4.66 -11.88
C ASP A 112 0.65 5.49 -11.16
N ARG A 113 0.83 5.70 -9.85
CA ARG A 113 -0.03 6.60 -9.08
C ARG A 113 -0.05 7.99 -9.69
N PHE A 114 1.12 8.59 -9.91
CA PHE A 114 1.18 9.93 -10.47
C PHE A 114 0.51 10.00 -11.85
N GLN A 115 0.74 9.01 -12.72
CA GLN A 115 0.11 8.93 -14.02
C GLN A 115 -1.42 8.90 -13.91
N SER A 116 -1.97 8.16 -12.94
CA SER A 116 -3.42 8.08 -12.70
C SER A 116 -4.07 9.39 -12.27
N ILE A 117 -3.31 10.35 -11.72
CA ILE A 117 -3.84 11.64 -11.23
C ILE A 117 -3.29 12.85 -11.99
N ARG A 118 -2.38 12.64 -12.96
CA ARG A 118 -1.65 13.70 -13.65
C ARG A 118 -2.56 14.64 -14.41
N LEU A 119 -3.60 14.12 -15.06
CA LEU A 119 -4.49 14.92 -15.90
C LEU A 119 -5.24 15.99 -15.06
N PRO A 120 -5.98 15.64 -14.00
CA PRO A 120 -6.59 16.64 -13.11
C PRO A 120 -5.60 17.65 -12.52
N LEU A 121 -4.34 17.27 -12.30
CA LEU A 121 -3.30 18.16 -11.79
C LEU A 121 -2.86 19.26 -12.77
N GLN A 122 -3.06 19.06 -14.07
CA GLN A 122 -2.58 19.95 -15.13
C GLN A 122 -3.64 20.94 -15.65
N ILE A 123 -4.90 20.76 -15.27
CA ILE A 123 -6.02 21.54 -15.81
C ILE A 123 -6.11 22.92 -15.16
N ASP A 124 -6.53 23.00 -13.89
CA ASP A 124 -6.67 24.28 -13.19
C ASP A 124 -6.49 24.17 -11.67
N LYS A 125 -6.75 25.28 -10.95
CA LYS A 125 -6.63 25.31 -9.48
C LYS A 125 -7.69 24.45 -8.78
N LYS A 126 -8.91 24.37 -9.33
CA LYS A 126 -10.03 23.65 -8.71
C LYS A 126 -9.83 22.15 -8.85
N THR A 127 -9.42 21.66 -10.02
CA THR A 127 -9.14 20.25 -10.24
C THR A 127 -7.93 19.78 -9.41
N ARG A 128 -6.89 20.62 -9.28
CA ARG A 128 -5.77 20.35 -8.36
C ARG A 128 -6.24 20.22 -6.92
N PHE A 129 -7.13 21.09 -6.46
CA PHE A 129 -7.68 21.02 -5.12
C PHE A 129 -8.45 19.71 -4.87
N MET A 130 -9.18 19.22 -5.88
CA MET A 130 -9.89 17.94 -5.81
C MET A 130 -8.90 16.77 -5.61
N VAL A 131 -7.79 16.76 -6.36
CA VAL A 131 -6.71 15.77 -6.15
C VAL A 131 -6.15 15.87 -4.73
N HIS A 132 -5.83 17.09 -4.27
CA HIS A 132 -5.23 17.32 -2.96
C HIS A 132 -6.09 16.90 -1.77
N ARG A 133 -7.41 16.70 -1.96
CA ARG A 133 -8.31 16.17 -0.93
C ARG A 133 -7.99 14.71 -0.59
N HIS A 134 -7.48 13.95 -1.56
CA HIS A 134 -7.18 12.52 -1.40
C HIS A 134 -5.68 12.22 -1.42
N PHE A 135 -4.93 12.98 -2.20
CA PHE A 135 -3.50 12.79 -2.38
C PHE A 135 -2.72 13.94 -1.76
N ARG A 136 -1.94 13.62 -0.73
CA ARG A 136 -1.08 14.57 -0.04
C ARG A 136 0.30 14.61 -0.68
N ARG A 137 0.88 15.81 -0.78
CA ARG A 137 2.28 15.96 -1.18
C ARG A 137 3.21 15.79 0.01
N MET A 138 4.23 14.95 -0.14
CA MET A 138 5.27 14.75 0.87
C MET A 138 6.68 14.80 0.24
N PRO A 139 7.65 15.47 0.88
CA PRO A 139 9.00 15.62 0.35
C PRO A 139 9.68 14.26 0.20
N VAL A 140 10.29 14.03 -0.97
CA VAL A 140 11.07 12.83 -1.29
C VAL A 140 12.56 13.15 -1.16
N LYS A 141 13.35 12.18 -0.68
CA LYS A 141 14.80 12.33 -0.60
C LYS A 141 15.39 12.46 -1.99
N LYS A 142 15.97 13.62 -2.28
CA LYS A 142 16.78 13.85 -3.48
C LYS A 142 18.14 13.20 -3.26
N ASN A 143 18.37 12.01 -3.80
CA ASN A 143 19.65 11.31 -3.65
C ASN A 143 20.22 10.94 -5.02
N HIS A 144 21.53 11.14 -5.23
CA HIS A 144 22.19 10.85 -6.53
C HIS A 144 22.22 9.37 -6.90
N SER A 145 22.01 8.46 -5.93
CA SER A 145 22.04 7.00 -6.13
C SER A 145 20.67 6.34 -6.25
N TYR A 146 19.58 7.09 -6.05
CA TYR A 146 18.22 6.57 -6.15
C TYR A 146 17.34 7.60 -6.86
N TYR A 147 17.18 7.40 -8.16
CA TYR A 147 16.25 8.18 -8.96
C TYR A 147 14.87 7.54 -8.87
N SER A 148 14.02 8.05 -7.95
CA SER A 148 12.59 7.99 -8.30
C SER A 148 12.46 8.67 -9.66
N PRO A 149 11.71 8.10 -10.62
CA PRO A 149 11.41 8.78 -11.88
C PRO A 149 10.72 10.14 -11.65
N LEU A 150 10.22 10.38 -10.43
CA LEU A 150 9.61 11.61 -9.97
C LEU A 150 10.43 12.36 -8.92
N SER A 151 11.71 12.01 -8.68
CA SER A 151 12.57 12.63 -7.65
C SER A 151 12.76 14.16 -7.75
N ALA A 152 12.39 14.77 -8.87
CA ALA A 152 12.31 16.23 -9.04
C ALA A 152 11.06 16.86 -8.37
N VAL A 153 10.07 16.04 -8.00
CA VAL A 153 8.76 16.41 -7.45
C VAL A 153 8.55 15.70 -6.10
N ASP A 154 7.69 16.26 -5.25
CA ASP A 154 7.23 15.57 -4.04
C ASP A 154 6.37 14.35 -4.40
N ALA A 155 6.33 13.38 -3.49
CA ALA A 155 5.52 12.19 -3.60
C ALA A 155 4.04 12.51 -3.40
N TRP A 156 3.19 11.83 -4.17
CA TRP A 156 1.75 11.81 -3.99
C TRP A 156 1.35 10.62 -3.13
N VAL A 157 1.04 10.93 -1.89
CA VAL A 157 0.75 9.96 -0.82
C VAL A 157 -0.75 9.87 -0.61
N ARG A 158 -1.25 8.66 -0.37
CA ARG A 158 -2.60 8.41 0.07
C ARG A 158 -2.58 7.91 1.52
N PRO A 159 -2.77 8.81 2.52
CA PRO A 159 -2.66 8.43 3.92
C PRO A 159 -3.54 7.25 4.34
N ASP A 160 -4.68 7.06 3.67
CA ASP A 160 -5.71 6.05 3.94
C ASP A 160 -5.36 4.63 3.46
N VAL A 161 -4.34 4.47 2.60
CA VAL A 161 -3.95 3.15 2.08
C VAL A 161 -2.44 2.93 2.05
N ASP A 162 -1.63 4.00 2.10
CA ASP A 162 -0.18 3.88 2.03
C ASP A 162 0.41 3.35 3.32
N LEU A 163 1.47 2.56 3.15
CA LEU A 163 2.21 1.96 4.25
C LEU A 163 3.51 2.73 4.44
N PHE A 164 3.85 3.02 5.70
CA PHE A 164 5.07 3.74 6.05
C PHE A 164 5.95 2.88 6.95
N THR A 165 7.22 2.73 6.59
CA THR A 165 8.25 2.12 7.43
C THR A 165 9.23 3.21 7.85
N PRO A 166 9.23 3.68 9.09
CA PRO A 166 10.27 4.60 9.51
C PRO A 166 11.62 3.88 9.55
N ASP A 167 12.66 4.58 9.10
CA ASP A 167 14.03 4.06 8.97
C ASP A 167 14.71 3.94 10.33
N PHE A 168 14.21 2.98 11.11
CA PHE A 168 14.80 2.51 12.33
C PHE A 168 15.61 1.27 11.94
N ASN A 169 16.87 1.43 11.53
CA ASN A 169 17.73 0.30 11.21
C ASN A 169 17.72 -0.69 12.38
N ASP A 170 17.27 -1.91 12.09
CA ASP A 170 17.28 -3.04 13.02
C ASP A 170 18.61 -3.76 12.83
N THR A 171 19.71 -3.19 13.33
CA THR A 171 21.01 -3.86 13.24
C THR A 171 21.55 -4.20 14.62
N GLU A 172 21.56 -5.50 14.88
CA GLU A 172 22.34 -6.16 15.91
C GLU A 172 23.72 -5.48 16.08
N GLY A 173 23.96 -4.92 17.27
CA GLY A 173 25.30 -4.56 17.74
C GLY A 173 25.68 -3.08 17.72
N ALA A 174 25.25 -2.28 16.75
CA ALA A 174 25.58 -0.85 16.72
C ALA A 174 24.45 -0.03 16.12
N ARG A 175 23.95 0.97 16.87
CA ARG A 175 23.01 1.97 16.37
C ARG A 175 23.77 3.02 15.56
N PRO A 176 23.75 3.02 14.22
CA PRO A 176 24.22 4.17 13.45
C PRO A 176 23.52 5.45 13.94
N THR A 177 24.29 6.54 14.01
CA THR A 177 23.86 7.89 14.44
C THR A 177 22.70 8.48 13.63
N ARG A 178 22.21 7.80 12.59
CA ARG A 178 21.03 8.17 11.80
C ARG A 178 19.70 7.73 12.43
N GLU A 179 19.65 6.57 13.10
CA GLU A 179 18.43 6.05 13.74
C GLU A 179 17.91 6.97 14.84
N THR A 180 18.84 7.52 15.63
CA THR A 180 18.52 8.47 16.71
C THR A 180 17.92 9.75 16.14
N LYS A 181 18.34 10.18 14.95
CA LYS A 181 17.85 11.40 14.31
C LYS A 181 16.44 11.23 13.75
N CYS A 182 16.14 10.09 13.12
CA CYS A 182 14.77 9.81 12.64
C CYS A 182 13.79 9.73 13.82
N SER A 183 14.13 8.96 14.86
CA SER A 183 13.31 8.87 16.09
C SER A 183 13.10 10.24 16.74
N SER A 184 14.14 11.06 16.84
CA SER A 184 14.05 12.40 17.44
C SER A 184 13.19 13.34 16.59
N ALA A 185 13.31 13.28 15.26
CA ALA A 185 12.51 14.11 14.36
C ALA A 185 11.02 13.73 14.37
N ILE A 186 10.68 12.48 14.70
CA ILE A 186 9.30 12.04 14.92
C ILE A 186 8.77 12.53 16.28
N GLN A 187 9.58 12.45 17.34
CA GLN A 187 9.18 12.85 18.70
C GLN A 187 9.10 14.36 18.88
N LEU A 188 10.00 15.11 18.23
CA LEU A 188 10.12 16.55 18.30
C LEU A 188 10.09 17.13 16.88
N PRO A 189 8.94 17.04 16.19
CA PRO A 189 8.85 17.50 14.81
C PRO A 189 8.94 19.01 14.72
N THR A 190 9.48 19.51 13.60
CA THR A 190 9.26 20.90 13.19
C THR A 190 7.78 21.11 12.85
N PRO A 191 7.27 22.36 12.72
CA PRO A 191 5.88 22.57 12.29
C PRO A 191 5.52 21.85 10.99
N LEU A 192 6.40 21.92 9.98
CA LEU A 192 6.23 21.19 8.72
C LEU A 192 6.42 19.67 8.88
N GLY A 193 7.27 19.24 9.81
CA GLY A 193 7.41 17.84 10.18
C GLY A 193 6.15 17.29 10.83
N HIS A 194 5.46 18.08 11.66
CA HIS A 194 4.19 17.69 12.26
C HIS A 194 3.11 17.51 11.18
N ASP A 195 3.06 18.43 10.22
CA ASP A 195 2.21 18.28 9.05
C ASP A 195 2.54 16.98 8.30
N PHE A 196 3.80 16.71 7.99
CA PHE A 196 4.21 15.44 7.39
C PHE A 196 3.67 14.22 8.16
N LEU A 197 3.90 14.17 9.48
CA LEU A 197 3.53 13.03 10.34
C LEU A 197 2.01 12.86 10.50
N SER A 198 1.23 13.93 10.35
CA SER A 198 -0.24 13.84 10.34
C SER A 198 -0.80 13.07 9.14
N GLY A 199 0.01 12.83 8.10
CA GLY A 199 -0.34 11.97 6.96
C GLY A 199 0.08 10.50 7.11
N VAL A 200 0.68 10.11 8.23
CA VAL A 200 1.12 8.74 8.48
C VAL A 200 0.06 8.01 9.31
N GLN A 201 -0.76 7.17 8.66
CA GLN A 201 -1.86 6.43 9.32
C GLN A 201 -1.58 4.94 9.47
N HIS A 202 -0.84 4.33 8.56
CA HIS A 202 -0.56 2.89 8.56
C HIS A 202 0.95 2.64 8.55
N VAL A 203 1.48 2.09 9.63
CA VAL A 203 2.90 1.75 9.72
C VAL A 203 3.12 0.28 9.37
N PHE A 204 4.08 0.01 8.49
CA PHE A 204 4.52 -1.34 8.16
C PHE A 204 5.91 -1.62 8.71
N LEU A 205 6.03 -2.73 9.44
CA LEU A 205 7.24 -3.20 10.07
C LEU A 205 7.66 -4.53 9.44
N PRO A 206 8.85 -4.61 8.83
CA PRO A 206 9.25 -5.83 8.11
C PRO A 206 9.69 -6.98 9.01
N THR A 207 9.63 -6.83 10.34
CA THR A 207 10.13 -7.84 11.27
C THR A 207 9.53 -7.67 12.66
N LEU A 208 9.19 -8.80 13.30
CA LEU A 208 8.81 -8.89 14.72
C LEU A 208 9.89 -8.34 15.67
N ARG A 209 11.15 -8.31 15.22
CA ARG A 209 12.29 -7.81 16.00
C ARG A 209 12.20 -6.32 16.35
N PHE A 210 11.38 -5.56 15.63
CA PHE A 210 11.12 -4.15 15.95
C PHE A 210 10.67 -3.94 17.40
N PHE A 211 9.87 -4.87 17.94
CA PHE A 211 9.33 -4.80 19.29
C PHE A 211 10.21 -5.48 20.35
N GLN A 212 11.48 -5.08 20.41
CA GLN A 212 12.43 -5.57 21.40
C GLN A 212 12.87 -4.45 22.37
N LYS A 213 13.41 -4.84 23.53
CA LYS A 213 13.83 -3.90 24.60
C LYS A 213 14.89 -2.90 24.11
N ASN A 214 15.78 -3.34 23.24
CA ASN A 214 16.83 -2.54 22.61
C ASN A 214 16.24 -1.46 21.68
N ASN A 215 15.01 -1.61 21.18
CA ASN A 215 14.39 -0.66 20.25
C ASN A 215 13.33 0.26 20.89
N LYS A 216 13.31 0.35 22.23
CA LYS A 216 12.31 1.14 22.97
C LYS A 216 12.16 2.60 22.53
N VAL A 217 13.24 3.22 22.02
CA VAL A 217 13.24 4.62 21.57
C VAL A 217 12.45 4.76 20.27
N ALA A 218 12.68 3.89 19.29
CA ALA A 218 11.93 3.90 18.04
C ALA A 218 10.45 3.56 18.28
N VAL A 219 10.17 2.57 19.15
CA VAL A 219 8.79 2.24 19.52
C VAL A 219 8.10 3.43 20.19
N ALA A 220 8.80 4.15 21.07
CA ALA A 220 8.28 5.36 21.69
C ALA A 220 8.06 6.50 20.68
N ALA A 221 8.93 6.65 19.68
CA ALA A 221 8.73 7.63 18.60
C ALA A 221 7.53 7.27 17.74
N MET A 222 7.38 6.01 17.36
CA MET A 222 6.23 5.55 16.57
C MET A 222 4.91 5.77 17.33
N SER A 223 4.90 5.62 18.66
CA SER A 223 3.68 5.83 19.46
C SER A 223 3.25 7.29 19.57
N THR A 224 4.11 8.25 19.20
CA THR A 224 3.76 9.69 19.15
C THR A 224 3.20 10.13 17.80
N LEU A 225 3.11 9.24 16.80
CA LEU A 225 2.54 9.58 15.50
C LEU A 225 1.07 10.02 15.62
N PRO A 226 0.69 11.24 15.22
CA PRO A 226 -0.59 11.83 15.58
C PRO A 226 -1.79 11.12 14.95
N SER A 227 -1.66 10.68 13.70
CA SER A 227 -2.75 10.06 12.93
C SER A 227 -2.63 8.54 12.78
N LEU A 228 -1.72 7.90 13.53
CA LEU A 228 -1.50 6.46 13.45
C LEU A 228 -2.76 5.69 13.85
N GLN A 229 -3.23 4.81 12.97
CA GLN A 229 -4.40 3.96 13.13
C GLN A 229 -4.01 2.49 13.21
N THR A 230 -3.09 2.06 12.34
CA THR A 230 -2.71 0.64 12.26
C THR A 230 -1.19 0.47 12.23
N VAL A 231 -0.74 -0.61 12.85
CA VAL A 231 0.63 -1.12 12.70
C VAL A 231 0.52 -2.53 12.14
N SER A 232 1.26 -2.82 11.08
CA SER A 232 1.27 -4.13 10.47
C SER A 232 2.69 -4.69 10.46
N ILE A 233 2.84 -5.97 10.79
CA ILE A 233 4.15 -6.62 10.98
C ILE A 233 4.25 -7.92 10.21
N ILE A 234 5.43 -8.25 9.68
CA ILE A 234 5.69 -9.58 9.12
C ILE A 234 5.88 -10.55 10.29
N ALA A 235 5.05 -11.60 10.36
CA ALA A 235 5.04 -12.58 11.46
C ALA A 235 6.19 -13.61 11.41
N GLY A 236 7.05 -13.53 10.38
CA GLY A 236 8.13 -14.47 10.12
C GLY A 236 7.67 -15.65 9.25
N TYR A 237 8.53 -16.66 9.18
CA TYR A 237 8.30 -17.88 8.41
C TYR A 237 7.05 -18.61 8.90
N SER A 238 6.17 -18.96 7.96
CA SER A 238 5.08 -19.90 8.19
C SER A 238 5.39 -21.24 7.53
N VAL A 239 5.09 -22.35 8.21
CA VAL A 239 5.27 -23.67 7.64
C VAL A 239 4.11 -23.95 6.69
N PRO A 240 4.32 -24.14 5.38
CA PRO A 240 3.26 -24.63 4.52
C PRO A 240 2.92 -26.06 4.94
N MET A 241 1.68 -26.25 5.41
CA MET A 241 1.22 -27.51 5.96
C MET A 241 0.88 -28.45 4.83
N TYR A 242 1.80 -29.35 4.48
CA TYR A 242 1.62 -30.17 3.28
C TYR A 242 0.84 -31.47 3.49
N ASP A 243 0.57 -31.97 4.70
CA ASP A 243 0.07 -33.35 4.82
C ASP A 243 -0.99 -33.63 5.93
N ASP A 244 -1.55 -32.62 6.61
CA ASP A 244 -2.60 -32.84 7.63
C ASP A 244 -3.84 -31.94 7.40
N PRO A 245 -4.99 -32.53 7.00
CA PRO A 245 -6.25 -31.82 6.76
C PRO A 245 -6.83 -31.03 7.94
N GLU A 246 -6.60 -31.48 9.17
CA GLU A 246 -7.07 -30.77 10.37
C GLU A 246 -6.16 -29.57 10.68
N LEU A 247 -4.89 -29.66 10.33
CA LEU A 247 -3.94 -28.55 10.42
C LEU A 247 -4.08 -27.56 9.24
N LEU A 248 -4.62 -27.99 8.09
CA LEU A 248 -4.89 -27.12 6.94
C LEU A 248 -5.95 -26.05 7.24
N ALA A 249 -6.96 -26.36 8.05
CA ALA A 249 -8.10 -25.47 8.24
C ALA A 249 -7.79 -24.30 9.20
N ILE A 250 -7.93 -23.08 8.71
CA ILE A 250 -7.81 -21.85 9.48
C ILE A 250 -9.16 -21.57 10.14
N HIS A 251 -9.23 -21.80 11.44
CA HIS A 251 -10.45 -21.58 12.21
C HIS A 251 -10.75 -20.07 12.40
N PRO A 252 -12.03 -19.69 12.41
CA PRO A 252 -12.45 -18.35 12.80
C PRO A 252 -12.23 -18.11 14.31
N GLY A 253 -12.11 -16.83 14.69
CA GLY A 253 -12.08 -16.40 16.09
C GLY A 253 -10.68 -16.14 16.65
N TRP A 254 -10.65 -15.78 17.94
CA TRP A 254 -9.41 -15.43 18.65
C TRP A 254 -8.73 -16.66 19.21
N MET A 255 -7.56 -17.00 18.67
CA MET A 255 -6.76 -18.16 19.05
C MET A 255 -5.42 -17.75 19.65
N LYS A 256 -4.78 -18.65 20.39
CA LYS A 256 -3.37 -18.45 20.79
C LYS A 256 -2.46 -18.60 19.57
N VAL A 257 -1.24 -18.05 19.66
CA VAL A 257 -0.22 -18.32 18.64
C VAL A 257 0.13 -19.81 18.66
N GLU A 258 -0.21 -20.49 17.57
CA GLU A 258 0.08 -21.90 17.34
C GLU A 258 1.49 -22.06 16.79
N GLY A 259 2.40 -22.63 17.60
CA GLY A 259 3.81 -22.75 17.24
C GLY A 259 4.11 -23.65 16.04
N HIS A 260 3.23 -24.60 15.75
CA HIS A 260 3.37 -25.48 14.59
C HIS A 260 3.01 -24.77 13.28
N ARG A 261 2.11 -23.76 13.31
CA ARG A 261 1.77 -22.89 12.16
C ARG A 261 2.70 -21.69 12.01
N TYR A 262 3.01 -21.05 13.14
CA TYR A 262 3.78 -19.81 13.21
C TYR A 262 4.98 -19.95 14.14
N PRO A 263 6.00 -20.76 13.77
CA PRO A 263 7.14 -21.04 14.64
C PRO A 263 7.88 -19.76 15.03
N ASP A 264 8.13 -18.85 14.09
CA ASP A 264 8.84 -17.61 14.35
C ASP A 264 8.09 -16.69 15.31
N MET A 265 6.78 -16.54 15.11
CA MET A 265 5.92 -15.75 16.00
C MET A 265 5.85 -16.37 17.39
N LYS A 266 5.83 -17.71 17.50
CA LYS A 266 5.81 -18.41 18.78
C LYS A 266 7.12 -18.24 19.55
N ILE A 267 8.24 -18.46 18.87
CA ILE A 267 9.58 -18.25 19.43
C ILE A 267 9.74 -16.80 19.88
N TRP A 268 9.25 -15.84 19.08
CA TRP A 268 9.27 -14.44 19.44
C TRP A 268 8.36 -14.12 20.64
N GLU A 269 7.15 -14.68 20.72
CA GLU A 269 6.25 -14.52 21.88
C GLU A 269 6.95 -15.00 23.16
N GLU A 270 7.58 -16.16 23.14
CA GLU A 270 8.26 -16.74 24.29
C GLU A 270 9.47 -15.91 24.74
N ARG A 271 10.29 -15.45 23.78
CA ARG A 271 11.51 -14.69 24.06
C ARG A 271 11.25 -13.22 24.40
N HIS A 272 10.30 -12.60 23.72
CA HIS A 272 10.12 -11.14 23.72
C HIS A 272 8.70 -10.70 24.13
N GLY A 273 7.73 -11.60 24.23
CA GLY A 273 6.32 -11.26 24.51
C GLY A 273 6.14 -10.40 25.76
N ARG A 274 6.86 -10.69 26.86
CA ARG A 274 6.82 -9.84 28.07
C ARG A 274 7.26 -8.40 27.82
N ALA A 275 8.28 -8.19 27.00
CA ALA A 275 8.74 -6.85 26.64
C ALA A 275 7.76 -6.18 25.69
N PHE A 276 7.30 -6.91 24.68
CA PHE A 276 6.32 -6.45 23.71
C PHE A 276 5.03 -5.96 24.37
N ARG A 277 4.46 -6.71 25.34
CA ARG A 277 3.26 -6.29 26.09
C ARG A 277 3.40 -4.92 26.76
N LYS A 278 4.61 -4.61 27.26
CA LYS A 278 4.90 -3.30 27.87
C LYS A 278 5.07 -2.21 26.81
N LEU A 279 5.80 -2.53 25.73
CA LEU A 279 6.08 -1.62 24.63
C LEU A 279 4.83 -1.25 23.83
N TRP A 280 3.85 -2.15 23.75
CA TRP A 280 2.60 -1.93 23.02
C TRP A 280 1.56 -1.10 23.80
N LEU A 281 1.71 -0.96 25.11
CA LEU A 281 0.72 -0.30 25.96
C LEU A 281 0.32 1.12 25.48
N PRO A 282 1.24 1.98 25.00
CA PRO A 282 0.88 3.27 24.44
C PRO A 282 -0.03 3.19 23.21
N PHE A 283 0.18 2.18 22.35
CA PHE A 283 -0.62 1.96 21.15
C PHE A 283 -2.03 1.50 21.52
N LYS A 284 -2.12 0.55 22.45
CA LYS A 284 -3.39 0.05 22.97
C LYS A 284 -4.26 1.16 23.58
N ARG A 285 -3.68 2.11 24.30
CA ARG A 285 -4.42 3.25 24.89
C ARG A 285 -5.01 4.19 23.84
N ARG A 286 -4.46 4.17 22.62
CA ARG A 286 -4.91 4.97 21.48
C ARG A 286 -5.74 4.15 20.50
N GLU A 287 -6.13 2.92 20.88
CA GLU A 287 -6.92 2.02 20.04
C GLU A 287 -6.29 1.73 18.68
N ILE A 288 -4.95 1.73 18.63
CA ILE A 288 -4.22 1.40 17.40
C ILE A 288 -4.28 -0.11 17.18
N GLU A 289 -4.68 -0.50 15.98
CA GLU A 289 -4.81 -1.89 15.57
C GLU A 289 -3.45 -2.50 15.21
N LEU A 290 -3.30 -3.80 15.46
CA LEU A 290 -2.10 -4.54 15.11
C LEU A 290 -2.45 -5.69 14.17
N PHE A 291 -1.80 -5.72 13.02
CA PHE A 291 -1.96 -6.77 12.04
C PHE A 291 -0.65 -7.55 11.84
N ALA A 292 -0.77 -8.83 11.53
CA ALA A 292 0.33 -9.69 11.13
C ALA A 292 0.12 -10.21 9.70
N PHE A 293 1.18 -10.15 8.91
CA PHE A 293 1.28 -10.79 7.59
C PHE A 293 1.97 -12.15 7.74
N ARG A 294 1.45 -13.14 7.01
CA ARG A 294 2.10 -14.44 6.85
C ARG A 294 3.12 -14.29 5.71
N ASP A 295 4.40 -14.42 6.00
CA ASP A 295 5.47 -14.23 5.01
C ASP A 295 5.34 -12.91 4.21
N ASP A 296 5.71 -12.95 2.94
CA ASP A 296 5.59 -11.92 1.91
C ASP A 296 4.24 -11.89 1.18
N ILE A 297 3.34 -12.82 1.52
CA ILE A 297 2.07 -13.01 0.84
C ILE A 297 1.01 -12.12 1.52
N LYS A 298 0.63 -11.04 0.85
CA LYS A 298 -0.58 -10.25 1.16
C LYS A 298 -1.84 -11.01 0.71
N PRO A 299 -3.03 -10.71 1.27
CA PRO A 299 -3.35 -9.64 2.22
C PRO A 299 -2.99 -9.95 3.69
N ALA A 300 -3.16 -8.96 4.59
CA ALA A 300 -2.97 -9.15 6.02
C ALA A 300 -3.82 -10.33 6.47
N VAL A 301 -3.16 -11.31 7.09
CA VAL A 301 -3.79 -12.61 7.34
C VAL A 301 -4.41 -12.64 8.72
N MET A 302 -3.87 -11.85 9.66
CA MET A 302 -4.20 -11.92 11.08
C MET A 302 -4.34 -10.55 11.74
N GLU A 303 -5.40 -10.35 12.51
CA GLU A 303 -5.49 -9.34 13.56
C GLU A 303 -4.83 -9.88 14.83
N MET A 304 -4.08 -9.05 15.55
CA MET A 304 -3.37 -9.43 16.78
C MET A 304 -3.91 -8.65 17.98
N LYS A 305 -4.23 -9.38 19.04
CA LYS A 305 -4.70 -8.80 20.32
C LYS A 305 -3.78 -9.17 21.45
N ILE A 306 -3.32 -8.15 22.16
CA ILE A 306 -2.45 -8.33 23.32
C ILE A 306 -3.28 -8.42 24.60
N THR A 307 -3.21 -9.57 25.26
CA THR A 307 -3.77 -9.83 26.59
C THR A 307 -2.69 -9.69 27.68
N LYS A 308 -3.07 -9.87 28.95
CA LYS A 308 -2.11 -9.80 30.07
C LYS A 308 -1.03 -10.89 29.97
N ASP A 309 -1.43 -12.07 29.51
CA ASP A 309 -0.63 -13.28 29.61
C ASP A 309 -0.08 -13.72 28.26
N VAL A 310 -0.89 -13.62 27.20
CA VAL A 310 -0.57 -14.15 25.87
C VAL A 310 -0.92 -13.18 24.74
N ILE A 311 -0.35 -13.42 23.56
CA ILE A 311 -0.74 -12.78 22.31
C ILE A 311 -1.79 -13.69 21.66
N ARG A 312 -2.92 -13.12 21.26
CA ARG A 312 -3.96 -13.82 20.50
C ARG A 312 -3.98 -13.31 19.07
N VAL A 313 -4.32 -14.20 18.15
CA VAL A 313 -4.46 -13.91 16.72
C VAL A 313 -5.85 -14.30 16.24
N LYS A 314 -6.40 -13.52 15.31
CA LYS A 314 -7.66 -13.82 14.62
C LYS A 314 -7.39 -13.73 13.13
N HIS A 315 -7.72 -14.78 12.41
CA HIS A 315 -7.60 -14.79 10.96
C HIS A 315 -8.70 -13.95 10.30
N LEU A 316 -8.32 -13.10 9.34
CA LEU A 316 -9.28 -12.27 8.59
C LEU A 316 -10.00 -13.05 7.49
N PHE A 317 -9.39 -14.12 7.00
CA PHE A 317 -9.93 -15.00 5.96
C PHE A 317 -9.85 -16.46 6.42
N PRO A 318 -10.67 -16.88 7.39
CA PRO A 318 -10.73 -18.28 7.82
C PRO A 318 -11.35 -19.15 6.72
N ASP A 319 -10.85 -20.38 6.57
CA ASP A 319 -11.32 -21.35 5.57
C ASP A 319 -11.84 -22.65 6.19
N CYS A 320 -12.05 -22.70 7.52
CA CYS A 320 -12.67 -23.89 8.13
C CYS A 320 -14.16 -24.03 7.81
N SER A 321 -14.53 -25.20 7.30
CA SER A 321 -15.92 -25.66 7.18
C SER A 321 -16.49 -26.21 8.50
N CYS A 322 -15.64 -26.40 9.51
CA CYS A 322 -15.95 -27.06 10.76
C CYS A 322 -16.56 -26.16 11.86
N CYS A 323 -16.40 -24.83 11.75
CA CYS A 323 -16.74 -23.88 12.81
C CYS A 323 -17.66 -22.77 12.30
N PRO A 324 -18.67 -22.32 13.08
CA PRO A 324 -19.39 -21.08 12.82
C PRO A 324 -18.44 -19.87 12.88
N CYS A 325 -18.65 -18.86 12.03
CA CYS A 325 -17.72 -17.77 11.77
C CYS A 325 -17.36 -16.84 12.97
N ASP A 326 -18.02 -16.96 14.14
CA ASP A 326 -17.93 -15.96 15.23
C ASP A 326 -17.73 -16.54 16.64
N ILE A 327 -17.09 -17.69 16.81
CA ILE A 327 -16.84 -18.26 18.15
C ILE A 327 -15.55 -17.69 18.75
N GLU A 328 -15.65 -16.96 19.87
CA GLU A 328 -14.51 -16.72 20.76
C GLU A 328 -14.11 -18.04 21.42
N TYR A 329 -12.99 -18.64 21.00
CA TYR A 329 -12.40 -19.78 21.70
C TYR A 329 -11.90 -19.33 23.08
N ASN A 330 -12.73 -19.58 24.09
CA ASN A 330 -12.34 -19.51 25.48
C ASN A 330 -11.56 -20.78 25.81
N ASP A 331 -10.24 -20.72 25.68
CA ASP A 331 -9.33 -21.66 26.33
C ASP A 331 -9.41 -21.46 27.86
N LYS A 332 -10.50 -21.93 28.46
CA LYS A 332 -10.46 -22.47 29.81
C LYS A 332 -10.30 -23.97 29.66
N GLU A 333 -9.29 -24.50 30.34
CA GLU A 333 -8.98 -25.92 30.54
C GLU A 333 -8.16 -26.60 29.43
N SER A 334 -6.84 -26.64 29.66
CA SER A 334 -6.01 -27.86 29.62
C SER A 334 -4.72 -27.58 30.38
#